data_AF-A0A8K0Y631-F1
#
_entry.id   AF-A0A8K0Y631-F1
#
_cell.length_a   1.000
_cell.length_b   1.000
_cell.length_c   1.000
_cell.angle_alpha   90.00
_cell.angle_beta   90.00
_cell.angle_gamma   90.00
#
_symmetry.space_group_name_H-M   'P 1'
#
loop_
_entity.id
_entity.type
_entity.pdbx_description
1 polymer ?
#
loop_
_entity_poly.entity_id
_entity_poly.type
_entity_poly.pdbx_seq_one_letter_code
_entity_poly.pdbx_strand_id
1 'polypeptide(L)'
;MKIPRIVLSGTSSGVGKTSITAAIIHGMRKRGYLVQPFKVGPDFIDPTYLSTVAKRPARNLDAWLMGERGVLKDFVQNSRSDISVIEGVMGYYDGFGGGSNFASTHHVSKYCKSSCCFGT
;
A
#
# COMPACT_ATOMS: atom_id res chain seq x y z
N MET A 1 12.04 -6.61 -14.21
CA MET A 1 12.19 -6.81 -12.75
C MET A 1 10.87 -7.27 -12.15
N LYS A 2 10.87 -8.40 -11.43
CA LYS A 2 9.70 -8.91 -10.72
C LYS A 2 9.82 -8.49 -9.25
N ILE A 3 9.14 -7.40 -8.87
CA ILE A 3 9.12 -6.92 -7.48
C ILE A 3 8.03 -7.70 -6.74
N PRO A 4 8.31 -8.49 -5.69
CA PRO A 4 7.27 -9.16 -4.91
C PRO A 4 6.44 -8.11 -4.15
N ARG A 5 5.11 -8.22 -4.19
CA ARG A 5 4.25 -7.23 -3.53
C ARG A 5 2.88 -7.80 -3.15
N ILE A 6 2.32 -7.29 -2.06
CA ILE A 6 0.96 -7.60 -1.60
C ILE A 6 0.23 -6.28 -1.39
N VAL A 7 -1.04 -6.23 -1.78
CA VAL A 7 -1.93 -5.10 -1.51
C VAL A 7 -2.95 -5.54 -0.47
N LEU A 8 -3.07 -4.77 0.59
CA LEU A 8 -4.07 -4.98 1.64
C LEU A 8 -5.11 -3.87 1.52
N SER A 9 -6.36 -4.25 1.35
CA SER A 9 -7.48 -3.31 1.32
C SER A 9 -8.54 -3.81 2.31
N GLY A 10 -9.52 -2.98 2.57
CA GLY A 10 -10.66 -3.35 3.42
C GLY A 10 -11.93 -3.12 2.63
N THR A 11 -13.04 -3.55 3.21
CA THR A 11 -14.38 -3.27 2.70
C THR A 11 -14.80 -1.81 2.89
N SER A 12 -14.31 -1.13 3.93
CA SER A 12 -14.60 0.28 4.21
C SER A 12 -13.51 0.95 5.04
N SER A 13 -13.66 2.24 5.39
CA SER A 13 -12.77 2.93 6.33
C SER A 13 -12.90 2.38 7.75
N GLY A 14 -11.84 2.45 8.56
CA GLY A 14 -11.90 2.09 9.99
C GLY A 14 -11.94 0.59 10.34
N VAL A 15 -12.00 -0.32 9.36
CA VAL A 15 -12.11 -1.79 9.61
C VAL A 15 -10.83 -2.48 10.13
N GLY A 16 -9.82 -1.74 10.59
CA GLY A 16 -8.58 -2.32 11.13
C GLY A 16 -7.51 -2.73 10.10
N LYS A 17 -7.60 -2.24 8.86
CA LYS A 17 -6.61 -2.48 7.79
C LYS A 17 -5.16 -2.21 8.24
N THR A 18 -4.93 -1.10 8.93
CA THR A 18 -3.60 -0.68 9.39
C THR A 18 -3.05 -1.66 10.43
N SER A 19 -3.88 -2.15 11.34
CA SER A 19 -3.49 -3.17 12.34
C SER A 19 -3.10 -4.48 11.68
N ILE A 20 -3.90 -4.96 10.71
CA ILE A 20 -3.61 -6.18 9.94
C ILE A 20 -2.34 -6.01 9.10
N THR A 21 -2.19 -4.86 8.44
CA THR A 21 -1.00 -4.52 7.65
C THR A 21 0.25 -4.52 8.53
N ALA A 22 0.19 -3.87 9.68
CA ALA A 22 1.27 -3.87 10.66
C ALA A 22 1.60 -5.29 11.14
N ALA A 23 0.61 -6.11 11.46
CA ALA A 23 0.82 -7.49 11.88
C ALA A 23 1.52 -8.35 10.80
N ILE A 24 1.12 -8.18 9.53
CA ILE A 24 1.76 -8.88 8.40
C ILE A 24 3.20 -8.43 8.22
N ILE A 25 3.47 -7.12 8.22
CA ILE A 25 4.83 -6.57 8.13
C ILE A 25 5.67 -7.11 9.29
N HIS A 26 5.15 -7.09 10.52
CA HIS A 26 5.86 -7.61 11.69
C HIS A 26 6.20 -9.09 11.53
N GLY A 27 5.24 -9.92 11.10
CA GLY A 27 5.42 -11.35 10.88
C GLY A 27 6.46 -11.67 9.81
N MET A 28 6.44 -10.95 8.68
CA MET A 28 7.46 -11.07 7.62
C MET A 28 8.85 -10.71 8.13
N ARG A 29 8.95 -9.63 8.89
CA ARG A 29 10.23 -9.21 9.46
C ARG A 29 10.77 -10.19 10.49
N LYS A 30 9.92 -10.78 11.32
CA LYS A 30 10.30 -11.83 12.26
C LYS A 30 10.88 -13.06 11.54
N ARG A 31 10.49 -13.27 10.27
CA ARG A 31 11.04 -14.31 9.38
C ARG A 31 12.28 -13.87 8.58
N GLY A 32 12.79 -12.66 8.81
CA GLY A 32 14.03 -12.17 8.19
C GLY A 32 13.85 -11.37 6.90
N TYR A 33 12.62 -11.16 6.42
CA TYR A 33 12.39 -10.39 5.20
C TYR A 33 12.57 -8.88 5.40
N LEU A 34 13.19 -8.22 4.41
CA LEU A 34 13.15 -6.78 4.23
C LEU A 34 11.81 -6.39 3.60
N VAL A 35 11.03 -5.61 4.32
CA VAL A 35 9.69 -5.18 3.89
C VAL A 35 9.67 -3.68 3.63
N GLN A 36 9.26 -3.26 2.44
CA GLN A 36 9.02 -1.85 2.12
C GLN A 36 7.51 -1.53 2.23
N PRO A 37 7.08 -0.75 3.23
CA PRO A 37 5.70 -0.34 3.33
C PRO A 37 5.36 0.81 2.37
N PHE A 38 4.15 0.76 1.85
CA PHE A 38 3.51 1.80 1.05
C PHE A 38 2.08 2.03 1.55
N LYS A 39 1.58 3.25 1.43
CA LYS A 39 0.20 3.63 1.73
C LYS A 39 -0.39 4.34 0.52
N VAL A 40 -1.56 3.92 0.05
CA VAL A 40 -2.27 4.60 -1.06
C VAL A 40 -2.97 5.84 -0.51
N GLY A 41 -3.02 6.92 -1.30
CA GLY A 41 -3.80 8.12 -1.01
C GLY A 41 -3.06 9.23 -0.25
N PRO A 42 -3.75 10.36 0.02
CA PRO A 42 -3.15 11.58 0.56
C PRO A 42 -2.99 11.56 2.10
N ASP A 43 -3.22 10.42 2.75
CA ASP A 43 -3.10 10.33 4.21
C ASP A 43 -1.63 10.37 4.62
N PHE A 44 -1.18 11.55 5.06
CA PHE A 44 0.16 11.79 5.59
C PHE A 44 0.26 11.50 7.10
N ILE A 45 -0.86 11.30 7.80
CA ILE A 45 -0.91 11.23 9.27
C ILE A 45 -0.45 9.86 9.81
N ASP A 46 -0.64 8.75 9.07
CA ASP A 46 -0.44 7.39 9.61
C ASP A 46 0.62 6.46 8.99
N PRO A 47 1.58 6.88 8.12
CA PRO A 47 2.66 5.99 7.70
C PRO A 47 3.62 5.62 8.87
N THR A 48 3.56 6.30 10.01
CA THR A 48 4.46 6.10 11.15
C THR A 48 4.35 4.71 11.75
N TYR A 49 3.13 4.16 11.90
CA TYR A 49 2.94 2.81 12.44
C TYR A 49 3.59 1.74 11.55
N LEU A 50 3.32 1.80 10.25
CA LEU A 50 3.93 0.90 9.28
C LEU A 50 5.46 1.08 9.25
N SER A 51 5.92 2.33 9.34
CA SER A 51 7.36 2.64 9.32
C SER A 51 8.08 2.06 10.53
N THR A 52 7.49 2.19 11.72
CA THR A 52 8.03 1.65 12.97
C THR A 52 8.14 0.13 12.90
N VAL A 53 7.07 -0.54 12.47
CA VAL A 53 7.09 -2.00 12.36
C VAL A 53 8.03 -2.48 11.26
N ALA A 54 8.09 -1.78 10.13
CA ALA A 54 9.00 -2.08 9.03
C ALA A 54 10.46 -1.71 9.30
N LYS A 55 10.75 -0.85 10.31
CA LYS A 55 12.02 -0.11 10.48
C LYS A 55 12.53 0.47 9.16
N ARG A 56 11.60 0.95 8.33
CA ARG A 56 11.83 1.56 7.02
C ARG A 56 10.74 2.58 6.78
N PRO A 57 11.04 3.74 6.18
CA PRO A 57 10.03 4.76 5.94
C PRO A 57 8.94 4.22 5.00
N ALA A 58 7.68 4.31 5.41
CA ALA A 58 6.55 4.07 4.54
C ALA A 58 6.42 5.21 3.53
N ARG A 59 6.06 4.86 2.31
CA ARG A 59 5.95 5.79 1.17
C ARG A 59 4.49 5.94 0.76
N ASN A 60 4.09 7.16 0.43
CA ASN A 60 2.74 7.43 -0.06
C ASN A 60 2.69 7.25 -1.58
N LEU A 61 1.67 6.54 -2.05
CA LEU A 61 1.34 6.36 -3.45
C LEU A 61 0.07 7.16 -3.74
N ASP A 62 0.27 8.45 -4.05
CA ASP A 62 -0.82 9.38 -4.30
C ASP A 62 -0.97 9.62 -5.82
N ALA A 63 -1.97 8.96 -6.43
CA ALA A 63 -2.25 9.12 -7.85
C ALA A 63 -2.80 10.50 -8.21
N TRP A 64 -3.39 11.23 -7.26
CA TRP A 64 -3.90 12.58 -7.47
C TRP A 64 -2.75 13.58 -7.61
N LEU A 65 -1.79 13.53 -6.69
CA LEU A 65 -0.65 14.45 -6.68
C LEU A 65 0.44 14.06 -7.69
N MET A 66 0.73 12.76 -7.80
CA MET A 66 1.89 12.26 -8.56
C MET A 66 1.53 11.88 -10.01
N GLY A 67 0.24 11.66 -10.29
CA GLY A 67 -0.22 11.00 -11.50
C GLY A 67 0.26 9.53 -11.57
N GLU A 68 -0.29 8.77 -12.51
CA GLU A 68 -0.01 7.33 -12.65
C GLU A 68 1.49 7.02 -12.87
N ARG A 69 2.14 7.80 -13.75
CA ARG A 69 3.57 7.63 -14.03
C ARG A 69 4.43 7.97 -12.81
N GLY A 70 4.02 8.96 -12.02
CA GLY A 70 4.73 9.33 -10.79
C GLY A 70 4.62 8.25 -9.73
N VAL A 71 3.41 7.71 -9.49
CA VAL A 71 3.19 6.57 -8.58
C VAL A 71 4.02 5.37 -8.99
N LEU A 72 4.02 5.00 -10.27
CA LEU A 72 4.77 3.84 -10.76
C LEU A 72 6.28 4.06 -10.64
N LYS A 73 6.77 5.25 -10.95
CA LYS A 73 8.17 5.61 -10.81
C LYS A 73 8.61 5.54 -9.34
N ASP A 74 7.85 6.13 -8.43
CA ASP A 74 8.17 6.13 -7.00
C ASP A 74 8.13 4.71 -6.42
N PHE A 75 7.11 3.93 -6.77
CA PHE A 75 7.00 2.53 -6.37
C PHE A 75 8.23 1.72 -6.80
N VAL A 76 8.64 1.82 -8.07
CA VAL A 76 9.80 1.07 -8.59
C VAL A 76 11.10 1.54 -7.93
N GLN A 77 11.26 2.85 -7.71
CA GLN A 77 12.47 3.40 -7.09
C GLN A 77 12.64 2.97 -5.63
N ASN A 78 11.53 2.90 -4.89
CA ASN A 78 11.56 2.62 -3.46
C ASN A 78 11.40 1.14 -3.11
N SER A 79 10.99 0.27 -4.03
CA SER A 79 10.84 -1.18 -3.80
C SER A 79 12.17 -1.97 -3.79
N ARG A 80 13.20 -1.42 -3.14
CA ARG A 80 14.51 -2.07 -2.93
C ARG A 80 14.50 -2.92 -1.65
N SER A 81 13.61 -3.91 -1.62
CA SER A 81 13.39 -4.83 -0.51
C SER A 81 12.91 -6.18 -1.02
N ASP A 82 12.86 -7.19 -0.15
CA ASP A 82 12.42 -8.53 -0.53
C ASP A 82 10.93 -8.54 -0.91
N ILE A 83 10.12 -7.72 -0.24
CA ILE A 83 8.70 -7.56 -0.54
C ILE A 83 8.20 -6.15 -0.26
N SER A 84 7.29 -5.67 -1.11
CA SER A 84 6.54 -4.42 -0.91
C SER A 84 5.15 -4.72 -0.34
N VAL A 85 4.78 -4.08 0.76
CA VAL A 85 3.44 -4.19 1.34
C VAL A 85 2.72 -2.87 1.14
N ILE A 86 1.62 -2.88 0.39
CA ILE A 86 0.86 -1.70 0.03
C ILE A 86 -0.46 -1.72 0.79
N GLU A 87 -0.65 -0.78 1.71
CA GLU A 87 -1.93 -0.56 2.38
C GLU A 87 -2.79 0.38 1.53
N GLY A 88 -4.02 -0.06 1.24
CA GLY A 88 -5.04 0.72 0.57
C GLY A 88 -5.67 1.81 1.44
N VAL A 89 -6.45 2.68 0.80
CA VAL A 89 -7.39 3.61 1.43
C VAL A 89 -8.82 3.17 1.13
N MET A 90 -9.71 3.37 2.12
CA MET A 90 -11.15 3.08 2.03
C MET A 90 -11.46 1.62 1.58
N GLY A 91 -12.59 1.42 0.89
CA GLY A 91 -12.92 0.19 0.18
C GLY A 91 -12.02 -0.07 -1.03
N TYR A 92 -11.90 -1.33 -1.46
CA TYR A 92 -11.05 -1.71 -2.61
C TYR A 92 -11.37 -0.93 -3.91
N TYR A 93 -12.64 -0.58 -4.11
CA TYR A 93 -13.14 0.22 -5.25
C TYR A 93 -13.44 1.68 -4.90
N ASP A 94 -13.30 2.07 -3.62
CA ASP A 94 -13.62 3.43 -3.18
C ASP A 94 -12.49 4.36 -3.61
N GLY A 95 -12.66 4.94 -4.80
CA GLY A 95 -11.85 6.04 -5.28
C GLY A 95 -12.28 7.37 -4.64
N PHE A 96 -11.53 8.43 -4.93
CA PHE A 96 -11.90 9.77 -4.48
C PHE A 96 -13.21 10.17 -5.19
N GLY A 97 -14.29 10.36 -4.42
CA GLY A 97 -15.56 10.90 -4.92
C GLY A 97 -16.67 9.89 -5.23
N GLY A 98 -16.76 8.73 -4.58
CA GLY A 98 -17.99 7.91 -4.44
C GLY A 98 -18.60 7.30 -5.71
N GLY A 99 -18.14 7.69 -6.90
CA GLY A 99 -18.67 7.24 -8.20
C GLY A 99 -17.60 6.99 -9.26
N SER A 100 -16.31 7.08 -8.91
CA SER A 100 -15.20 6.76 -9.81
C SER A 100 -14.19 5.84 -9.16
N ASN A 101 -13.66 4.88 -9.93
CA ASN A 101 -12.58 3.99 -9.48
C ASN A 101 -11.22 4.72 -9.37
N PHE A 102 -11.17 6.02 -9.64
CA PHE A 102 -9.93 6.79 -9.70
C PHE A 102 -9.34 6.98 -8.29
N ALA A 103 -8.04 6.69 -8.15
CA ALA A 103 -7.29 6.66 -6.89
C ALA A 103 -7.74 5.59 -5.86
N SER A 104 -8.59 4.63 -6.26
CA SER A 104 -8.93 3.47 -5.43
C SER A 104 -7.76 2.50 -5.23
N THR A 105 -7.84 1.65 -4.21
CA THR A 105 -6.85 0.57 -4.00
C THR A 105 -6.78 -0.37 -5.22
N HIS A 106 -7.91 -0.63 -5.88
CA HIS A 106 -7.97 -1.39 -7.13
C HIS A 106 -7.16 -0.73 -8.25
N HIS A 107 -7.33 0.58 -8.43
CA HIS A 107 -6.61 1.36 -9.44
C HIS A 107 -5.10 1.24 -9.26
N VAL A 108 -4.60 1.47 -8.04
CA VAL A 108 -3.16 1.34 -7.73
C VAL A 108 -2.66 -0.10 -7.87
N SER A 109 -3.46 -1.09 -7.46
CA SER A 109 -3.08 -2.51 -7.57
C SER A 109 -2.89 -2.98 -9.02
N LYS A 110 -3.67 -2.44 -9.97
CA LYS A 110 -3.53 -2.74 -11.41
C LYS A 110 -2.21 -2.23 -11.98
N TYR A 111 -1.82 -1.01 -11.64
CA TYR A 111 -0.52 -0.44 -12.06
C TYR A 111 0.65 -1.19 -11.45
N CYS A 112 0.51 -1.55 -10.18
CA CYS A 112 1.49 -2.34 -9.50
C CYS A 112 1.49 -3.81 -9.96
N LYS A 113 0.59 -4.31 -10.83
CA LYS A 113 0.53 -5.75 -11.20
C LYS A 113 0.59 -6.67 -9.96
N SER A 114 -0.09 -6.28 -8.88
CA SER A 114 -0.03 -6.98 -7.60
C SER A 114 -0.89 -8.25 -7.63
N SER A 115 -0.31 -9.40 -7.26
CA SER A 115 -0.94 -10.71 -7.45
C SER A 115 -1.92 -11.12 -6.34
N CYS A 116 -1.99 -10.39 -5.22
CA CYS A 116 -2.82 -10.75 -4.09
C CYS A 116 -3.43 -9.49 -3.44
N CYS A 117 -4.76 -9.44 -3.43
CA CYS A 117 -5.55 -8.43 -2.73
C CYS A 117 -6.35 -9.17 -1.65
N PHE A 118 -6.04 -8.94 -0.38
CA PHE A 118 -6.90 -9.36 0.72
C PHE A 118 -7.87 -8.21 1.02
N GLY A 119 -9.16 -8.49 0.92
CA GLY A 119 -10.23 -7.65 1.46
C GLY A 119 -10.81 -8.35 2.68
N THR A 120 -10.78 -7.69 3.83
CA THR A 120 -11.61 -8.04 5.00
C THR A 120 -12.92 -7.30 4.94
#